data_AF-A0A7K3MYC5-F1
#
_entry.id   AF-A0A7K3MYC5-F1
#
_cell.length_a   1.000
_cell.length_b   1.000
_cell.length_c   1.000
_cell.angle_alpha   90.00
_cell.angle_beta   90.00
_cell.angle_gamma   90.00
#
_symmetry.space_group_name_H-M   'P 1'
#
loop_
_entity.id
_entity.type
_entity.pdbx_description
1 polymer ?
#
loop_
_entity_poly.entity_id
_entity_poly.type
_entity_poly.pdbx_seq_one_letter_code
_entity_poly.pdbx_strand_id
1 'polypeptide(L)'
;MQKLVCYKQHPWQADGTNGEVAMDYVFRAKDNKWYPATLYTFKKYENDIYYRDVVFEEDAAVSLSLAEMPLPNGILRVDKNTSKSNVQLRLGHYALPNLKGTIKKSTRKIGSYQAQIIDNGEYQLAMVPLMGWGNSLETITTQNLHPQSKESVIMNVTNTYELGGNPYYITLMLWKKSSEKWSDKDLVPVKNIELKNNNVVVVMKNGIKKTVVFN
;
A
#
# COMPACT_ATOMS: atom_id res chain seq x y z
N MET A 1 -4.38 13.28 20.22
CA MET A 1 -3.12 13.87 19.70
C MET A 1 -2.51 12.86 18.73
N GLN A 2 -2.90 12.90 17.44
CA GLN A 2 -2.49 11.93 16.43
C GLN A 2 -1.04 12.21 16.02
N LYS A 3 -0.16 11.22 16.20
CA LYS A 3 1.23 11.28 15.73
C LYS A 3 1.26 11.06 14.23
N LEU A 4 1.44 12.14 13.48
CA LEU A 4 1.63 12.16 12.03
C LEU A 4 2.99 11.54 11.67
N VAL A 5 2.99 10.53 10.81
CA VAL A 5 4.21 10.05 10.16
C VAL A 5 4.49 10.96 8.98
N CYS A 6 5.35 11.97 9.15
CA CYS A 6 5.85 12.78 8.04
C CYS A 6 7.13 12.15 7.47
N TYR A 7 7.09 11.73 6.22
CA TYR A 7 8.31 11.58 5.43
C TYR A 7 8.53 12.93 4.73
N LYS A 8 9.58 13.67 5.08
CA LYS A 8 9.80 15.06 4.59
C LYS A 8 9.75 15.19 3.07
N GLN A 9 9.97 14.10 2.33
CA GLN A 9 10.00 14.09 0.86
C GLN A 9 8.64 13.75 0.23
N HIS A 10 7.67 13.26 1.01
CA HIS A 10 6.31 12.92 0.57
C HIS A 10 5.29 13.45 1.59
N PRO A 11 4.81 14.69 1.42
CA PRO A 11 3.81 15.26 2.32
C PRO A 11 2.49 14.51 2.24
N TRP A 12 1.69 14.69 3.28
CA TRP A 12 0.35 14.11 3.38
C TRP A 12 -0.59 14.70 2.32
N GLN A 13 -1.61 13.94 1.96
CA GLN A 13 -2.73 14.37 1.12
C GLN A 13 -4.03 14.02 1.86
N ALA A 14 -5.05 14.87 1.76
CA ALA A 14 -6.38 14.57 2.27
C ALA A 14 -7.04 13.42 1.49
N ASP A 15 -7.82 12.60 2.17
CA ASP A 15 -8.62 11.55 1.52
C ASP A 15 -9.76 12.17 0.69
N GLY A 16 -10.04 11.59 -0.47
CA GLY A 16 -11.11 12.00 -1.35
C GLY A 16 -12.42 11.27 -1.04
N THR A 17 -13.53 11.90 -1.42
CA THR A 17 -14.89 11.38 -1.14
C THR A 17 -15.22 10.09 -1.89
N ASN A 18 -14.47 9.74 -2.93
CA ASN A 18 -14.67 8.52 -3.72
C ASN A 18 -13.70 7.40 -3.30
N GLY A 19 -13.05 7.54 -2.14
CA GLY A 19 -12.08 6.58 -1.62
C GLY A 19 -10.69 6.74 -2.22
N GLU A 20 -10.37 7.92 -2.73
CA GLU A 20 -8.99 8.30 -3.07
C GLU A 20 -8.19 8.41 -1.77
N VAL A 21 -7.29 7.47 -1.53
CA VAL A 21 -6.52 7.41 -0.27
C VAL A 21 -5.03 7.51 -0.55
N ALA A 22 -4.31 8.20 0.33
CA ALA A 22 -2.85 8.22 0.32
C ALA A 22 -2.31 7.65 1.63
N MET A 23 -1.35 6.73 1.55
CA MET A 23 -0.63 6.16 2.70
C MET A 23 -1.45 5.40 3.74
N ASP A 24 -2.70 5.10 3.44
CA ASP A 24 -3.64 4.52 4.38
C ASP A 24 -4.53 3.47 3.71
N TYR A 25 -5.25 2.73 4.55
CA TYR A 25 -6.42 1.96 4.15
C TYR A 25 -7.68 2.83 4.26
N VAL A 26 -8.60 2.66 3.31
CA VAL A 26 -10.00 3.09 3.48
C VAL A 26 -10.90 1.87 3.34
N PHE A 27 -11.99 1.88 4.08
CA PHE A 27 -13.04 0.86 4.00
C PHE A 27 -14.33 1.49 3.54
N ARG A 28 -15.11 0.74 2.77
CA ARG A 28 -16.47 1.16 2.41
C ARG A 28 -17.44 0.69 3.48
N ALA A 29 -18.09 1.65 4.13
CA ALA A 29 -19.10 1.38 5.15
C ALA A 29 -20.47 1.04 4.55
N LYS A 30 -21.43 0.68 5.40
CA LYS A 30 -22.79 0.28 5.03
C LYS A 30 -23.61 1.40 4.37
N ASP A 31 -23.24 2.65 4.62
CA ASP A 31 -23.82 3.84 3.97
C ASP A 31 -23.25 4.09 2.56
N ASN A 32 -22.44 3.15 2.05
CA ASN A 32 -21.74 3.19 0.76
C ASN A 32 -20.67 4.27 0.62
N LYS A 33 -20.25 4.94 1.71
CA LYS A 33 -19.15 5.90 1.72
C LYS A 33 -17.83 5.25 2.15
N TRP A 34 -16.73 5.92 1.81
CA TRP A 34 -15.38 5.52 2.18
C TRP A 34 -14.93 6.26 3.42
N TYR A 35 -14.35 5.52 4.36
CA TYR A 35 -13.81 6.06 5.61
C TYR A 35 -12.39 5.53 5.82
N PRO A 36 -11.45 6.38 6.27
CA PRO A 36 -10.07 5.96 6.53
C PRO A 36 -9.99 5.05 7.74
N ALA A 37 -8.99 4.17 7.73
CA ALA A 37 -8.58 3.46 8.92
C ALA A 37 -7.98 4.46 9.93
N THR A 38 -8.57 4.58 11.13
CA THR A 38 -8.08 5.54 12.14
C THR A 38 -7.45 4.86 13.36
N LEU A 39 -7.91 3.66 13.72
CA LEU A 39 -7.54 2.98 14.97
C LEU A 39 -6.38 2.00 14.77
N TYR A 40 -5.16 2.53 14.78
CA TYR A 40 -3.93 1.75 14.67
C TYR A 40 -3.34 1.40 16.04
N THR A 41 -3.06 0.12 16.25
CA THR A 41 -2.39 -0.40 17.46
C THR A 41 -1.03 -0.99 17.11
N PHE A 42 0.05 -0.46 17.67
CA PHE A 42 1.37 -1.09 17.56
C PHE A 42 1.38 -2.44 18.27
N LYS A 43 1.96 -3.45 17.62
CA LYS A 43 2.08 -4.80 18.19
C LYS A 43 3.51 -5.11 18.59
N LYS A 44 4.43 -5.10 17.64
CA LYS A 44 5.85 -5.40 17.86
C LYS A 44 6.70 -4.95 16.66
N TYR A 45 8.01 -4.88 16.89
CA TYR A 45 9.01 -4.81 15.84
C TYR A 45 10.01 -5.94 16.05
N GLU A 46 10.08 -6.88 15.11
CA GLU A 46 10.86 -8.11 15.26
C GLU A 46 11.37 -8.57 13.90
N ASN A 47 12.63 -9.00 13.83
CA ASN A 47 13.27 -9.47 12.59
C ASN A 47 13.13 -8.48 11.41
N ASP A 48 13.24 -7.19 11.68
CA ASP A 48 13.03 -6.08 10.74
C ASP A 48 11.62 -5.99 10.16
N ILE A 49 10.61 -6.49 10.88
CA ILE A 49 9.22 -6.41 10.47
C ILE A 49 8.45 -5.60 11.52
N TYR A 50 7.76 -4.56 11.06
CA TYR A 50 6.92 -3.71 11.89
C TYR A 50 5.47 -4.18 11.84
N TYR A 51 4.92 -4.55 12.99
CA TYR A 51 3.58 -5.11 13.12
C TYR A 51 2.60 -4.14 13.77
N ARG A 52 1.42 -4.04 13.18
CA ARG A 52 0.30 -3.24 13.70
C ARG A 52 -1.02 -3.97 13.50
N ASP A 53 -1.99 -3.69 14.33
CA ASP A 53 -3.39 -4.02 14.08
C ASP A 53 -4.16 -2.75 13.73
N VAL A 54 -5.19 -2.93 12.91
CA VAL A 54 -6.14 -1.90 12.50
C VAL A 54 -7.54 -2.39 12.82
N VAL A 55 -8.33 -1.55 13.47
CA VAL A 55 -9.77 -1.75 13.62
C VAL A 55 -10.48 -0.61 12.92
N PHE A 56 -11.53 -0.93 12.17
CA PHE A 56 -12.36 0.07 11.53
C PHE A 56 -13.33 0.68 12.56
N GLU A 57 -13.41 2.00 12.62
CA GLU A 57 -14.16 2.70 13.66
C GLU A 57 -15.67 2.53 13.51
N GLU A 58 -16.15 2.51 12.27
CA GLU A 58 -17.56 2.42 11.90
C GLU A 58 -18.10 0.97 11.98
N ASP A 59 -17.22 -0.04 11.95
CA ASP A 59 -17.60 -1.44 12.09
C ASP A 59 -16.47 -2.27 12.74
N ALA A 60 -16.63 -2.59 14.03
CA ALA A 60 -15.66 -3.38 14.78
C ALA A 60 -15.49 -4.83 14.28
N ALA A 61 -16.36 -5.31 13.37
CA ALA A 61 -16.15 -6.57 12.67
C ALA A 61 -15.07 -6.47 11.59
N VAL A 62 -14.69 -5.27 11.16
CA VAL A 62 -13.67 -5.02 10.14
C VAL A 62 -12.33 -4.73 10.81
N SER A 63 -11.32 -5.55 10.49
CA SER A 63 -9.97 -5.41 11.05
C SER A 63 -8.90 -5.98 10.12
N LEU A 64 -7.68 -5.46 10.26
CA LEU A 64 -6.48 -5.96 9.59
C LEU A 64 -5.35 -6.16 10.60
N SER A 65 -4.53 -7.18 10.38
CA SER A 65 -3.18 -7.26 10.94
C SER A 65 -2.17 -6.93 9.85
N LEU A 66 -1.30 -5.97 10.12
CA LEU A 66 -0.35 -5.41 9.17
C LEU A 66 1.07 -5.84 9.51
N ALA A 67 1.87 -6.11 8.49
CA ALA A 67 3.29 -6.37 8.64
C ALA A 67 4.09 -5.66 7.54
N GLU A 68 4.94 -4.73 7.94
CA GLU A 68 5.70 -3.87 7.04
C GLU A 68 7.19 -4.20 7.14
N MET A 69 7.78 -4.56 6.01
CA MET A 69 9.22 -4.79 5.85
C MET A 69 9.84 -3.60 5.13
N PRO A 70 10.73 -2.83 5.77
CA PRO A 70 11.45 -1.76 5.09
C PRO A 70 12.38 -2.35 4.03
N LEU A 71 12.43 -1.68 2.88
CA LEU A 71 13.34 -1.93 1.78
C LEU A 71 14.15 -0.66 1.52
N PRO A 72 15.33 -0.75 0.87
CA PRO A 72 16.13 0.44 0.54
C PRO A 72 15.34 1.54 -0.18
N ASN A 73 14.42 1.14 -1.07
CA ASN A 73 13.64 2.03 -1.91
C ASN A 73 12.13 1.92 -1.63
N GLY A 74 11.71 1.62 -0.40
CA GLY A 74 10.29 1.57 -0.04
C GLY A 74 9.94 0.55 1.03
N ILE A 75 8.76 -0.05 0.90
CA ILE A 75 8.24 -1.04 1.84
C ILE A 75 7.62 -2.22 1.09
N LEU A 76 7.84 -3.43 1.62
CA LEU A 76 7.04 -4.59 1.31
C LEU A 76 6.00 -4.77 2.42
N ARG A 77 4.73 -4.64 2.06
CA ARG A 77 3.61 -4.90 2.97
C ARG A 77 3.14 -6.34 2.79
N VAL A 78 2.96 -7.03 3.91
CA VAL A 78 2.28 -8.30 4.01
C VAL A 78 1.18 -8.07 5.03
N ASP A 79 -0.03 -7.83 4.56
CA ASP A 79 -1.16 -7.50 5.39
C ASP A 79 -2.17 -8.66 5.35
N LYS A 80 -2.85 -8.90 6.46
CA LYS A 80 -3.84 -9.96 6.63
C LYS A 80 -5.16 -9.35 7.06
N ASN A 81 -6.20 -9.61 6.28
CA ASN A 81 -7.56 -9.28 6.66
C ASN A 81 -8.06 -10.26 7.72
N THR A 82 -8.45 -9.71 8.87
CA THR A 82 -8.97 -10.44 10.02
C THR A 82 -10.45 -10.13 10.26
N SER A 83 -11.10 -9.51 9.29
CA SER A 83 -12.51 -9.12 9.37
C SER A 83 -13.43 -10.33 9.51
N LYS A 84 -14.51 -10.15 10.27
CA LYS A 84 -15.57 -11.13 10.51
C LYS A 84 -16.78 -10.91 9.59
N SER A 85 -16.65 -10.01 8.63
CA SER A 85 -17.66 -9.64 7.65
C SER A 85 -17.00 -9.33 6.31
N ASN A 86 -17.83 -9.33 5.26
CA ASN A 86 -17.39 -8.87 3.95
C ASN A 86 -17.15 -7.36 3.99
N VAL A 87 -16.09 -6.90 3.33
CA VAL A 87 -15.75 -5.48 3.32
C VAL A 87 -14.99 -5.09 2.06
N GLN A 88 -15.38 -3.96 1.44
CA GLN A 88 -14.58 -3.35 0.38
C GLN A 88 -13.49 -2.50 1.02
N LEU A 89 -12.27 -2.67 0.56
CA LEU A 89 -11.11 -1.95 1.06
C LEU A 89 -10.24 -1.44 -0.07
N ARG A 90 -9.60 -0.30 0.17
CA ARG A 90 -8.53 0.23 -0.67
C ARG A 90 -7.30 0.46 0.16
N LEU A 91 -6.16 0.38 -0.50
CA LEU A 91 -4.87 0.74 0.06
C LEU A 91 -4.19 1.74 -0.87
N GLY A 92 -3.77 2.88 -0.30
CA GLY A 92 -3.09 3.94 -1.03
C GLY A 92 -1.59 3.97 -0.84
N HIS A 93 -0.87 4.24 -1.93
CA HIS A 93 0.52 4.67 -1.84
C HIS A 93 0.61 6.17 -1.48
N TYR A 94 1.80 6.78 -1.48
CA TYR A 94 1.97 8.22 -1.28
C TYR A 94 1.31 8.98 -2.43
N ALA A 95 0.84 10.19 -2.11
CA ALA A 95 0.47 11.15 -3.12
C ALA A 95 1.71 11.80 -3.72
N LEU A 96 1.71 11.91 -5.04
CA LEU A 96 2.75 12.62 -5.77
C LEU A 96 2.18 13.95 -6.29
N PRO A 97 2.61 15.11 -5.74
CA PRO A 97 2.16 16.41 -6.20
C PRO A 97 2.69 16.75 -7.59
N ASN A 98 1.88 17.45 -8.37
CA ASN A 98 2.29 18.05 -9.63
C ASN A 98 3.11 19.32 -9.33
N LEU A 99 4.43 19.18 -9.29
CA LEU A 99 5.38 20.27 -9.00
C LEU A 99 6.01 20.86 -10.27
N LYS A 100 6.27 20.03 -11.28
CA LYS A 100 7.04 20.38 -12.50
C LYS A 100 6.32 19.94 -13.77
N GLY A 101 5.09 20.42 -13.95
CA GLY A 101 4.25 20.07 -15.09
C GLY A 101 3.68 18.65 -14.99
N THR A 102 3.17 18.12 -16.09
CA THR A 102 2.36 16.89 -16.08
C THR A 102 3.07 15.69 -15.48
N ILE A 103 2.44 15.07 -14.48
CA ILE A 103 2.92 13.81 -13.89
C ILE A 103 2.86 12.70 -14.94
N LYS A 104 4.01 12.08 -15.20
CA LYS A 104 4.10 10.96 -16.13
C LYS A 104 3.61 9.70 -15.44
N LYS A 105 2.77 8.93 -16.15
CA LYS A 105 2.27 7.62 -15.72
C LYS A 105 2.83 6.56 -16.66
N SER A 106 3.33 5.47 -16.13
CA SER A 106 3.85 4.36 -16.94
C SER A 106 3.62 3.02 -16.26
N THR A 107 3.55 1.98 -17.07
CA THR A 107 3.33 0.61 -16.60
C THR A 107 4.50 -0.26 -17.06
N ARG A 108 4.99 -1.13 -16.17
CA ARG A 108 6.01 -2.12 -16.51
C ARG A 108 5.61 -3.52 -16.09
N LYS A 109 5.76 -4.48 -16.99
CA LYS A 109 5.51 -5.90 -16.71
C LYS A 109 6.83 -6.59 -16.34
N ILE A 110 6.84 -7.30 -15.21
CA ILE A 110 8.00 -8.05 -14.70
C ILE A 110 7.53 -9.46 -14.35
N GLY A 111 7.75 -10.40 -15.28
CA GLY A 111 7.18 -11.75 -15.18
C GLY A 111 5.65 -11.70 -15.19
N SER A 112 5.03 -12.26 -14.13
CA SER A 112 3.58 -12.22 -13.91
C SER A 112 3.08 -10.94 -13.25
N TYR A 113 3.97 -10.07 -12.75
CA TYR A 113 3.61 -8.86 -12.02
C TYR A 113 3.55 -7.64 -12.94
N GLN A 114 2.71 -6.70 -12.57
CA GLN A 114 2.60 -5.38 -13.20
C GLN A 114 2.90 -4.30 -12.15
N ALA A 115 3.81 -3.40 -12.49
CA ALA A 115 4.11 -2.21 -11.73
C ALA A 115 3.46 -1.00 -12.40
N GLN A 116 2.70 -0.20 -11.65
CA GLN A 116 2.37 1.17 -12.06
C GLN A 116 3.40 2.12 -11.46
N ILE A 117 3.81 3.11 -12.25
CA ILE A 117 4.86 4.07 -11.90
C ILE A 117 4.34 5.46 -12.23
N ILE A 118 4.48 6.38 -11.27
CA ILE A 118 4.20 7.81 -11.45
C ILE A 118 5.44 8.65 -11.16
N ASP A 119 5.64 9.72 -11.93
CA ASP A 119 6.84 10.56 -11.89
C ASP A 119 6.48 12.04 -12.06
N ASN A 120 6.88 12.88 -11.11
CA ASN A 120 6.64 14.33 -11.12
C ASN A 120 7.87 15.16 -11.51
N GLY A 121 8.94 14.53 -11.97
CA GLY A 121 10.19 15.17 -12.33
C GLY A 121 11.16 15.37 -11.16
N GLU A 122 10.77 15.06 -9.92
CA GLU A 122 11.66 15.04 -8.75
C GLU A 122 11.74 13.65 -8.12
N TYR A 123 10.58 13.02 -7.93
CA TYR A 123 10.44 11.69 -7.37
C TYR A 123 9.55 10.82 -8.24
N GLN A 124 9.80 9.51 -8.14
CA GLN A 124 9.01 8.47 -8.76
C GLN A 124 8.46 7.58 -7.66
N LEU A 125 7.20 7.19 -7.78
CA LEU A 125 6.57 6.17 -6.96
C LEU A 125 6.24 4.97 -7.84
N ALA A 126 6.36 3.76 -7.30
CA ALA A 126 5.94 2.55 -7.96
C ALA A 126 5.15 1.64 -7.01
N MET A 127 4.02 1.12 -7.50
CA MET A 127 3.17 0.19 -6.74
C MET A 127 3.08 -1.14 -7.49
N VAL A 128 3.36 -2.24 -6.79
CA VAL A 128 3.31 -3.60 -7.35
C VAL A 128 2.50 -4.51 -6.43
N PRO A 129 1.25 -4.85 -6.79
CA PRO A 129 0.45 -5.84 -6.10
C PRO A 129 1.01 -7.23 -6.40
N LEU A 130 1.44 -7.95 -5.37
CA LEU A 130 2.02 -9.29 -5.51
C LEU A 130 1.00 -10.39 -5.26
N MET A 131 0.03 -10.16 -4.36
CA MET A 131 -1.00 -11.15 -4.01
C MET A 131 -2.24 -10.46 -3.43
N GLY A 132 -3.40 -11.07 -3.66
CA GLY A 132 -4.63 -10.73 -2.94
C GLY A 132 -5.46 -9.62 -3.56
N TRP A 133 -4.96 -8.84 -4.53
CA TRP A 133 -5.65 -7.66 -5.04
C TRP A 133 -6.43 -7.85 -6.36
N GLY A 134 -6.58 -9.06 -6.89
CA GLY A 134 -7.45 -9.28 -8.06
C GLY A 134 -7.15 -8.42 -9.31
N ASN A 135 -5.90 -7.99 -9.50
CA ASN A 135 -5.44 -7.07 -10.57
C ASN A 135 -6.04 -5.63 -10.53
N SER A 136 -6.41 -5.15 -9.34
CA SER A 136 -7.17 -3.92 -9.14
C SER A 136 -6.34 -2.63 -8.99
N LEU A 137 -5.27 -2.43 -9.76
CA LEU A 137 -4.37 -1.30 -9.56
C LEU A 137 -4.77 -0.11 -10.44
N GLU A 138 -5.01 1.04 -9.81
CA GLU A 138 -5.39 2.28 -10.49
C GLU A 138 -4.47 3.46 -10.14
N THR A 139 -4.44 4.45 -11.03
CA THR A 139 -3.69 5.70 -10.86
C THR A 139 -4.63 6.88 -11.02
N ILE A 140 -4.95 7.53 -9.90
CA ILE A 140 -6.02 8.53 -9.80
C ILE A 140 -5.37 9.92 -9.76
N THR A 141 -5.83 10.82 -10.63
CA THR A 141 -5.47 12.24 -10.54
C THR A 141 -6.49 12.93 -9.64
N THR A 142 -6.00 13.58 -8.58
CA THR A 142 -6.82 14.28 -7.58
C THR A 142 -6.62 15.79 -7.68
N GLN A 143 -7.64 16.56 -7.29
CA GLN A 143 -7.59 18.01 -7.26
C GLN A 143 -7.93 18.56 -5.87
N ASN A 144 -7.20 19.60 -5.45
CA ASN A 144 -7.39 20.33 -4.19
C ASN A 144 -7.28 19.48 -2.92
N LEU A 145 -6.63 18.30 -2.98
CA LEU A 145 -6.41 17.43 -1.82
C LEU A 145 -4.98 17.52 -1.27
N HIS A 146 -4.03 18.00 -2.07
CA HIS A 146 -2.61 18.02 -1.72
C HIS A 146 -2.16 19.44 -1.32
N PRO A 147 -1.42 19.61 -0.20
CA PRO A 147 -1.06 20.94 0.31
C PRO A 147 -0.06 21.70 -0.57
N GLN A 148 0.76 21.00 -1.36
CA GLN A 148 1.80 21.63 -2.19
C GLN A 148 1.36 21.97 -3.62
N SER A 149 0.25 21.43 -4.11
CA SER A 149 -0.16 21.59 -5.51
C SER A 149 -1.66 21.38 -5.66
N LYS A 150 -2.27 22.12 -6.59
CA LYS A 150 -3.70 21.93 -6.93
C LYS A 150 -3.98 20.52 -7.44
N GLU A 151 -3.07 19.96 -8.21
CA GLU A 151 -3.18 18.61 -8.76
C GLU A 151 -2.13 17.68 -8.14
N SER A 152 -2.53 16.44 -7.90
CA SER A 152 -1.65 15.36 -7.45
C SER A 152 -2.11 14.03 -8.04
N VAL A 153 -1.26 13.02 -7.99
CA VAL A 153 -1.59 11.66 -8.44
C VAL A 153 -1.29 10.67 -7.34
N ILE A 154 -2.22 9.74 -7.12
CA ILE A 154 -2.07 8.61 -6.20
C ILE A 154 -2.19 7.28 -6.96
N MET A 155 -1.67 6.21 -6.36
CA MET A 155 -1.93 4.84 -6.79
C MET A 155 -2.69 4.10 -5.70
N ASN A 156 -3.79 3.44 -6.08
CA ASN A 156 -4.61 2.66 -5.16
C ASN A 156 -4.78 1.24 -5.68
N VAL A 157 -4.83 0.30 -4.76
CA VAL A 157 -5.34 -1.07 -4.99
C VAL A 157 -6.65 -1.22 -4.24
N THR A 158 -7.58 -2.02 -4.76
CA THR A 158 -8.92 -2.18 -4.21
C THR A 158 -9.32 -3.66 -4.20
N ASN A 159 -9.99 -4.12 -3.16
CA ASN A 159 -10.61 -5.44 -3.20
C ASN A 159 -11.93 -5.43 -2.42
N THR A 160 -12.73 -6.47 -2.60
CA THR A 160 -13.75 -6.91 -1.67
C THR A 160 -13.20 -8.14 -0.94
N TYR A 161 -12.99 -8.01 0.36
CA TYR A 161 -12.76 -9.18 1.20
C TYR A 161 -14.07 -9.92 1.39
N GLU A 162 -14.06 -11.22 1.09
CA GLU A 162 -15.16 -12.14 1.34
C GLU A 162 -14.78 -13.04 2.52
N LEU A 163 -15.68 -13.19 3.49
CA LEU A 163 -15.45 -13.99 4.69
C LEU A 163 -15.10 -15.43 4.31
N GLY A 164 -13.96 -15.92 4.81
CA GLY A 164 -13.44 -17.26 4.46
C GLY A 164 -12.63 -17.32 3.16
N GLY A 165 -12.53 -16.21 2.42
CA GLY A 165 -11.65 -16.07 1.26
C GLY A 165 -10.17 -15.91 1.64
N ASN A 166 -9.31 -15.68 0.64
CA ASN A 166 -7.89 -15.40 0.87
C ASN A 166 -7.73 -14.10 1.70
N PRO A 167 -7.18 -14.16 2.92
CA PRO A 167 -7.05 -12.99 3.76
C PRO A 167 -5.78 -12.17 3.47
N TYR A 168 -4.85 -12.66 2.66
CA TYR A 168 -3.54 -12.01 2.50
C TYR A 168 -3.49 -11.02 1.34
N TYR A 169 -3.04 -9.80 1.65
CA TYR A 169 -2.75 -8.72 0.71
C TYR A 169 -1.26 -8.39 0.76
N ILE A 170 -0.56 -8.60 -0.36
CA ILE A 170 0.89 -8.40 -0.41
C ILE A 170 1.21 -7.39 -1.50
N THR A 171 1.90 -6.32 -1.13
CA THR A 171 2.12 -5.16 -2.01
C THR A 171 3.50 -4.55 -1.79
N LEU A 172 4.17 -4.19 -2.87
CA LEU A 172 5.34 -3.31 -2.83
C LEU A 172 4.89 -1.87 -3.07
N MET A 173 5.35 -0.99 -2.20
CA MET A 173 5.19 0.47 -2.32
C MET A 173 6.59 1.08 -2.31
N LEU A 174 7.03 1.53 -3.48
CA LEU A 174 8.41 1.88 -3.76
C LEU A 174 8.55 3.34 -4.17
N TRP A 175 9.72 3.91 -3.92
CA TRP A 175 10.05 5.26 -4.34
C TRP A 175 11.50 5.34 -4.85
N LYS A 176 11.76 6.29 -5.73
CA LYS A 176 13.10 6.69 -6.21
C LYS A 176 13.12 8.18 -6.53
N LYS A 177 14.31 8.75 -6.72
CA LYS A 177 14.41 10.06 -7.39
C LYS A 177 14.12 9.92 -8.89
N SER A 178 13.55 10.94 -9.50
CA SER A 178 13.24 10.97 -10.94
C SER A 178 14.47 10.83 -11.85
N SER A 179 15.65 11.23 -11.36
CA SER A 179 16.91 11.01 -12.07
C SER A 179 17.38 9.55 -12.10
N GLU A 180 16.78 8.67 -11.30
CA GLU A 180 17.14 7.26 -11.23
C GLU A 180 16.26 6.42 -12.15
N LYS A 181 16.79 5.29 -12.61
CA LYS A 181 16.03 4.33 -13.43
C LYS A 181 15.59 3.14 -12.60
N TRP A 182 14.39 2.65 -12.86
CA TRP A 182 13.91 1.38 -12.30
C TRP A 182 14.55 0.20 -13.04
N SER A 183 15.09 -0.77 -12.29
CA SER A 183 15.38 -2.11 -12.78
C SER A 183 14.27 -3.10 -12.40
N ASP A 184 14.24 -4.28 -13.02
CA ASP A 184 13.29 -5.34 -12.64
C ASP A 184 13.51 -5.84 -11.20
N LYS A 185 14.75 -5.77 -10.72
CA LYS A 185 15.11 -6.17 -9.34
C LYS A 185 14.64 -5.13 -8.33
N ASP A 186 14.57 -3.86 -8.72
CA ASP A 186 14.00 -2.81 -7.87
C ASP A 186 12.48 -2.97 -7.74
N LEU A 187 11.78 -3.17 -8.86
CA LEU A 187 10.33 -3.24 -8.90
C LEU A 187 9.78 -4.54 -8.33
N VAL A 188 10.50 -5.65 -8.52
CA VAL A 188 10.12 -6.95 -7.95
C VAL A 188 11.36 -7.58 -7.31
N PRO A 189 11.71 -7.18 -6.07
CA PRO A 189 12.82 -7.78 -5.32
C PRO A 189 12.45 -9.14 -4.71
N VAL A 190 11.17 -9.53 -4.77
CA VAL A 190 10.66 -10.81 -4.27
C VAL A 190 10.88 -11.91 -5.31
N LYS A 191 11.39 -13.05 -4.86
CA LYS A 191 11.57 -14.27 -5.67
C LYS A 191 10.39 -15.21 -5.51
N ASN A 192 9.94 -15.44 -4.27
CA ASN A 192 8.84 -16.34 -3.98
C ASN A 192 8.05 -15.89 -2.73
N ILE A 193 6.77 -16.24 -2.69
CA ILE A 193 5.90 -16.07 -1.53
C ILE A 193 5.24 -17.41 -1.25
N GLU A 194 5.39 -17.92 -0.02
CA GLU A 194 4.82 -19.19 0.41
C GLU A 194 3.92 -18.97 1.61
N LEU A 195 2.71 -19.53 1.55
CA LEU A 195 1.78 -19.57 2.68
C LEU A 195 1.98 -20.90 3.42
N LYS A 196 2.40 -20.86 4.69
CA LYS A 196 2.69 -22.04 5.51
C LYS A 196 2.16 -21.87 6.92
N ASN A 197 1.22 -22.72 7.35
CA ASN A 197 0.71 -22.73 8.73
C ASN A 197 0.33 -21.34 9.25
N ASN A 198 -0.48 -20.58 8.50
CA ASN A 198 -0.84 -19.18 8.79
C ASN A 198 0.31 -18.15 8.82
N ASN A 199 1.51 -18.54 8.41
CA ASN A 199 2.63 -17.64 8.21
C ASN A 199 2.84 -17.36 6.72
N VAL A 200 3.38 -16.16 6.44
CA VAL A 200 3.80 -15.80 5.08
C VAL A 200 5.32 -15.78 5.04
N VAL A 201 5.88 -16.64 4.22
CA VAL A 201 7.32 -16.71 3.99
C VAL A 201 7.65 -15.98 2.69
N VAL A 202 8.43 -14.91 2.79
CA VAL A 202 8.91 -14.15 1.65
C VAL A 202 10.37 -14.49 1.40
N VAL A 203 10.67 -14.97 0.19
CA VAL A 203 12.04 -15.21 -0.26
C VAL A 203 12.41 -14.09 -1.22
N MET A 204 13.42 -13.30 -0.86
CA MET A 204 13.94 -12.20 -1.66
C MET A 204 14.91 -12.71 -2.74
N LYS A 205 15.06 -11.97 -3.84
CA LYS A 205 15.98 -12.32 -4.94
C LYS A 205 17.45 -12.32 -4.54
N ASN A 206 17.80 -11.62 -3.45
CA ASN A 206 19.15 -11.64 -2.87
C ASN A 206 19.37 -12.82 -1.88
N GLY A 207 18.40 -13.73 -1.75
CA GLY A 207 18.51 -14.92 -0.88
C GLY A 207 18.01 -14.72 0.55
N ILE A 208 17.72 -13.48 0.96
CA ILE A 208 17.15 -13.21 2.29
C ILE A 208 15.75 -13.84 2.38
N LYS A 209 15.49 -14.52 3.49
CA LYS A 209 14.19 -15.09 3.81
C LYS A 209 13.62 -14.38 5.03
N LYS A 210 12.38 -13.89 4.93
CA LYS A 210 11.63 -13.29 6.03
C LYS A 210 10.34 -14.10 6.25
N THR A 211 9.96 -14.27 7.50
CA THR A 211 8.73 -14.99 7.88
C THR A 211 7.86 -14.04 8.68
N VAL A 212 6.67 -13.76 8.14
CA VAL A 212 5.66 -12.93 8.77
C VAL A 212 4.74 -13.83 9.59
N VAL A 213 4.64 -13.52 10.89
CA VAL A 213 3.84 -14.24 11.88
C VAL A 213 2.94 -13.25 12.60
N PHE A 214 1.63 -13.39 12.45
CA PHE A 214 0.61 -12.46 12.97
C PHE A 214 0.07 -12.85 14.37
N ASN A 215 0.88 -13.51 15.20
CA ASN A 215 0.48 -14.00 16.54
C ASN A 215 -0.26 -12.97 17.39
#